data_AF-U7G9K3-F1
#
_entry.id   AF-U7G9K3-F1
#
_cell.length_a   1.000
_cell.length_b   1.000
_cell.length_c   1.000
_cell.angle_alpha   90.00
_cell.angle_beta   90.00
_cell.angle_gamma   90.00
#
_symmetry.space_group_name_H-M   'P 1'
#
loop_
_entity.id
_entity.type
_entity.pdbx_description
1 polymer ?
#
loop_
_entity_poly.entity_id
_entity_poly.type
_entity_poly.pdbx_seq_one_letter_code
_entity_poly.pdbx_strand_id
1 'polypeptide(L)'
;MRRTTQEGRLLALGPAPVATGERAADVNAWIRRKTEGWLDLQNGNLLFGAEFSLMFLSLSLLSIGFLGFGFMFIVGPNQFGHWDWEAPLFMLVGNLLISLPWGLYMHFLGNKAVKETPPMRLNRQRREVAMPRWVEGKEFKLPFWNENAAGFAYMLIAFTIAATLYAPVGLENNPPEYVQSVRDYLLIGLVIEVLVVGTYLYFALRLKKKHDPKLVYEIYPWEKLVAYIETRQDIGPGLMATHTVLTMAIPKPDDPESALAAASINVGHETAGLAQWECIRQFMENGPEACPDPKEDETLAHYKAKCHQARKEMSLLPWLVKKLGDWFFQRYLAHIITERRIKTLALKSLPEELKAWSAPLPKDQWAKPSEALQGLNQQLTRAYERGLKFTQMGSVSGWQAGREEKQQQKRGRGRFRA
;
A
#
# COMPACT_ATOMS: atom_id res chain seq x y z
N MET A 1 2.28 7.11 27.22
CA MET A 1 3.47 7.60 27.98
C MET A 1 4.54 8.03 26.98
N ARG A 2 5.13 9.22 27.13
CA ARG A 2 6.23 9.66 26.26
C ARG A 2 7.56 9.04 26.72
N ARG A 3 8.28 8.40 25.80
CA ARG A 3 9.66 7.93 25.98
C ARG A 3 10.49 8.54 24.85
N THR A 4 11.66 9.06 25.18
CA THR A 4 12.64 9.46 24.16
C THR A 4 13.59 8.28 23.98
N THR A 5 13.60 7.68 22.80
CA THR A 5 14.58 6.64 22.44
C THR A 5 15.75 7.27 21.69
N GLN A 6 16.83 6.52 21.46
CA GLN A 6 17.95 7.00 20.64
C GLN A 6 17.52 7.30 19.18
N GLU A 7 16.43 6.67 18.71
CA GLU A 7 15.93 6.77 17.33
C GLU A 7 14.76 7.78 17.16
N GLY A 8 14.18 8.30 18.25
CA GLY A 8 13.05 9.23 18.14
C GLY A 8 12.22 9.46 19.41
N ARG A 9 11.03 10.05 19.22
CA ARG A 9 10.02 10.22 20.28
C ARG A 9 8.95 9.14 20.15
N LEU A 10 8.68 8.44 21.25
CA LEU A 10 7.69 7.37 21.32
C LEU A 10 6.57 7.76 22.29
N LEU A 11 5.32 7.63 21.86
CA LEU A 11 4.11 7.81 22.66
C LEU A 11 3.38 6.47 22.79
N ALA A 12 3.51 5.82 23.94
CA ALA A 12 2.82 4.55 24.20
C ALA A 12 1.31 4.76 24.41
N LEU A 13 0.49 3.96 23.72
CA LEU A 13 -0.97 3.93 23.75
C LEU A 13 -1.53 2.65 24.38
N GLY A 14 -0.79 1.54 24.31
CA GLY A 14 -1.13 0.24 24.90
C GLY A 14 -0.21 -0.17 26.07
N PRO A 15 -0.43 -1.35 26.69
CA PRO A 15 -1.22 -2.46 26.16
C PRO A 15 -2.74 -2.31 26.28
N ALA A 16 -3.23 -1.61 27.32
CA ALA A 16 -4.65 -1.38 27.50
C ALA A 16 -5.15 -0.29 26.53
N PRO A 17 -6.20 -0.54 25.71
CA PRO A 17 -6.68 0.39 24.70
C PRO A 17 -7.54 1.50 25.31
N VAL A 18 -6.88 2.41 26.01
CA VAL A 18 -7.52 3.52 26.70
C VAL A 18 -7.96 4.62 25.74
N ALA A 19 -9.06 5.29 26.09
CA ALA A 19 -9.51 6.49 25.38
C ALA A 19 -8.51 7.63 25.56
N THR A 20 -8.14 8.30 24.47
CA THR A 20 -7.21 9.43 24.42
C THR A 20 -7.91 10.79 24.45
N GLY A 21 -9.22 10.82 24.19
CA GLY A 21 -10.05 12.03 24.16
C GLY A 21 -9.97 12.83 22.85
N GLU A 22 -9.17 12.39 21.88
CA GLU A 22 -9.11 13.00 20.54
C GLU A 22 -10.30 12.60 19.66
N ARG A 23 -10.57 13.37 18.61
CA ARG A 23 -11.64 13.05 17.65
C ARG A 23 -11.19 11.89 16.75
N ALA A 24 -12.01 10.85 16.64
CA ALA A 24 -11.79 9.75 15.71
C ALA A 24 -11.80 10.23 14.26
N ALA A 25 -10.74 9.90 13.51
CA ALA A 25 -10.63 10.19 12.08
C ALA A 25 -9.79 9.10 11.39
N ASP A 26 -10.13 8.77 10.14
CA ASP A 26 -9.31 7.89 9.31
C ASP A 26 -8.28 8.72 8.53
N VAL A 27 -7.08 8.77 9.08
CA VAL A 27 -5.91 9.47 8.54
C VAL A 27 -5.38 8.68 7.37
N ASN A 28 -5.22 9.32 6.21
CA ASN A 28 -4.72 8.71 4.97
C ASN A 28 -5.58 7.55 4.41
N ALA A 29 -6.86 7.46 4.79
CA ALA A 29 -7.82 6.50 4.22
C ALA A 29 -7.39 5.02 4.34
N TRP A 30 -6.98 4.59 5.54
CA TRP A 30 -6.51 3.22 5.79
C TRP A 30 -7.65 2.22 5.92
N ILE A 31 -8.87 2.68 6.24
CA ILE A 31 -10.05 1.82 6.34
C ILE A 31 -10.45 1.38 4.94
N ARG A 32 -10.28 0.08 4.65
CA ARG A 32 -10.65 -0.49 3.35
C ARG A 32 -12.00 -1.17 3.34
N ARG A 33 -12.29 -1.92 4.40
CA ARG A 33 -13.56 -2.64 4.55
C ARG A 33 -14.02 -2.52 5.97
N LYS A 34 -15.30 -2.22 6.13
CA LYS A 34 -15.95 -2.09 7.43
C LYS A 34 -17.23 -2.92 7.40
N THR A 35 -17.43 -3.71 8.43
CA THR A 35 -18.66 -4.49 8.67
C THR A 35 -19.12 -4.27 10.11
N GLU A 36 -20.25 -4.87 10.49
CA GLU A 36 -20.72 -4.82 11.90
C GLU A 36 -19.75 -5.52 12.86
N GLY A 37 -19.10 -6.61 12.42
CA GLY A 37 -18.26 -7.45 13.28
C GLY A 37 -16.76 -7.15 13.19
N TRP A 38 -16.26 -6.73 12.04
CA TRP A 38 -14.83 -6.55 11.81
C TRP A 38 -14.48 -5.36 10.90
N LEU A 39 -13.25 -4.88 11.04
CA LEU A 39 -12.66 -3.73 10.35
C LEU A 39 -11.30 -4.15 9.75
N ASP A 40 -11.10 -3.89 8.45
CA ASP A 40 -9.83 -4.11 7.76
C ASP A 40 -9.08 -2.79 7.53
N LEU A 41 -7.84 -2.76 8.02
CA LEU A 41 -6.90 -1.68 7.81
C LEU A 41 -5.82 -2.12 6.81
N GLN A 42 -5.66 -1.37 5.73
CA GLN A 42 -4.68 -1.71 4.69
C GLN A 42 -4.07 -0.47 4.06
N ASN A 43 -2.75 -0.49 3.87
CA ASN A 43 -2.02 0.59 3.22
C ASN A 43 -2.15 0.56 1.69
N GLY A 44 -1.99 1.73 1.08
CA GLY A 44 -1.64 1.90 -0.32
C GLY A 44 -2.72 2.67 -1.09
N ASN A 45 -2.30 3.51 -2.03
CA ASN A 45 -3.19 4.06 -3.05
C ASN A 45 -3.13 3.14 -4.28
N LEU A 46 -4.09 2.21 -4.37
CA LEU A 46 -4.09 1.20 -5.43
C LEU A 46 -4.44 1.80 -6.80
N LEU A 47 -5.20 2.91 -6.76
CA LEU A 47 -5.60 3.66 -7.93
C LEU A 47 -4.39 4.33 -8.58
N PHE A 48 -3.52 4.97 -7.80
CA PHE A 48 -2.33 5.65 -8.31
C PHE A 48 -1.43 4.71 -9.13
N GLY A 49 -1.20 3.48 -8.64
CA GLY A 49 -0.43 2.49 -9.38
C GLY A 49 -1.08 2.04 -10.69
N ALA A 50 -2.42 2.02 -10.77
CA ALA A 50 -3.15 1.73 -12.01
C ALA A 50 -3.12 2.90 -12.99
N GLU A 51 -3.33 4.14 -12.52
CA GLU A 51 -3.22 5.36 -13.33
C GLU A 51 -1.82 5.50 -13.92
N PHE A 52 -0.78 5.30 -13.11
CA PHE A 52 0.61 5.42 -13.56
C PHE A 52 0.99 4.36 -14.60
N SER A 53 0.48 3.13 -14.45
CA SER A 53 0.65 2.07 -15.43
C SER A 53 -0.02 2.41 -16.77
N LEU A 54 -1.28 2.89 -16.73
CA LEU A 54 -2.03 3.23 -17.94
C LEU A 54 -1.56 4.52 -18.61
N MET A 55 -0.90 5.41 -17.87
CA MET A 55 -0.25 6.59 -18.44
C MET A 55 0.75 6.20 -19.55
N PHE A 56 1.50 5.09 -19.38
CA PHE A 56 2.43 4.61 -20.42
C PHE A 56 1.72 4.12 -21.68
N LEU A 57 0.50 3.60 -21.56
CA LEU A 57 -0.33 3.28 -22.72
C LEU A 57 -0.72 4.56 -23.48
N SER A 58 -1.18 5.59 -22.77
CA SER A 58 -1.51 6.89 -23.38
C SER A 58 -0.29 7.56 -24.00
N LEU A 59 0.86 7.54 -23.33
CA LEU A 59 2.13 8.06 -23.86
C LEU A 59 2.58 7.30 -25.11
N SER A 60 2.35 5.99 -25.16
CA SER A 60 2.61 5.19 -26.35
C SER A 60 1.71 5.62 -27.52
N LEU A 61 0.42 5.80 -27.30
CA LEU A 61 -0.50 6.26 -28.35
C LEU A 61 -0.17 7.68 -28.81
N LEU A 62 0.17 8.57 -27.88
CA LEU A 62 0.56 9.95 -28.19
C LEU A 62 1.87 10.04 -28.95
N SER A 63 2.89 9.25 -28.60
CA SER A 63 4.16 9.26 -29.34
C SER A 63 3.99 8.69 -30.75
N ILE A 64 3.22 7.62 -30.94
CA ILE A 64 2.88 7.12 -32.28
C ILE A 64 2.12 8.18 -33.09
N GLY A 65 1.10 8.82 -32.49
CA GLY A 65 0.29 9.83 -33.17
C GLY A 65 1.06 11.11 -33.49
N PHE A 66 1.74 11.70 -32.50
CA PHE A 66 2.38 13.00 -32.65
C PHE A 66 3.77 12.89 -33.29
N LEU A 67 4.62 11.97 -32.83
CA LEU A 67 5.96 11.83 -33.37
C LEU A 67 5.99 10.94 -34.62
N GLY A 68 5.22 9.85 -34.63
CA GLY A 68 5.14 8.95 -35.79
C GLY A 68 4.35 9.57 -36.94
N PHE A 69 3.03 9.67 -36.78
CA PHE A 69 2.15 10.21 -37.82
C PHE A 69 2.36 11.71 -38.05
N GLY A 70 2.61 12.50 -37.02
CA GLY A 70 2.89 13.93 -37.18
C GLY A 70 4.12 14.18 -38.05
N PHE A 71 5.20 13.40 -37.89
CA PHE A 71 6.37 13.50 -38.76
C PHE A 71 6.06 13.07 -40.20
N MET A 72 5.35 11.95 -40.37
CA MET A 72 4.86 11.49 -41.69
C MET A 72 4.06 12.57 -42.42
N PHE A 73 3.17 13.28 -41.73
CA PHE A 73 2.39 14.37 -42.32
C PHE A 73 3.22 15.63 -42.64
N ILE A 74 4.26 15.92 -41.86
CA ILE A 74 5.17 17.05 -42.11
C ILE A 74 6.03 16.80 -43.35
N VAL A 75 6.57 15.59 -43.50
CA VAL A 75 7.40 15.21 -44.65
C VAL A 75 6.55 15.13 -45.93
N GLY A 76 5.30 14.68 -45.81
CA GLY A 76 4.38 14.56 -46.94
C GLY A 76 4.67 13.33 -47.81
N PRO A 77 3.87 13.12 -48.87
CA PRO A 77 4.08 12.00 -49.78
C PRO A 77 5.30 12.22 -50.68
N ASN A 78 5.99 11.13 -51.01
CA ASN A 78 7.13 11.13 -51.93
C ASN A 78 6.70 11.50 -53.36
N GLN A 79 7.67 11.70 -54.26
CA GLN A 79 7.44 12.07 -55.67
C GLN A 79 6.48 11.15 -56.46
N PHE A 80 6.23 9.93 -55.96
CA PHE A 80 5.29 8.96 -56.53
C PHE A 80 3.90 8.93 -55.85
N GLY A 81 3.64 9.84 -54.90
CA GLY A 81 2.38 9.90 -54.15
C GLY A 81 2.26 8.91 -52.99
N HIS A 82 3.32 8.15 -52.68
CA HIS A 82 3.34 7.21 -51.57
C HIS A 82 3.78 7.88 -50.26
N TRP A 83 3.11 7.52 -49.17
CA TRP A 83 3.48 7.98 -47.83
C TRP A 83 4.54 7.08 -47.22
N ASP A 84 5.47 7.69 -46.48
CA ASP A 84 6.48 6.99 -45.70
C ASP A 84 5.93 6.54 -44.34
N TRP A 85 5.95 5.22 -44.12
CA TRP A 85 5.46 4.59 -42.89
C TRP A 85 6.57 4.29 -41.88
N GLU A 86 7.83 4.60 -42.20
CA GLU A 86 8.97 4.29 -41.34
C GLU A 86 8.84 4.93 -39.96
N ALA A 87 8.51 6.22 -39.88
CA ALA A 87 8.39 6.92 -38.60
C ALA A 87 7.26 6.37 -37.68
N PRO A 88 6.01 6.16 -38.16
CA PRO A 88 4.98 5.49 -37.37
C PRO A 88 5.37 4.07 -36.92
N LEU A 89 5.98 3.27 -37.80
CA LEU A 89 6.40 1.91 -37.50
C LEU A 89 7.55 1.89 -36.48
N PHE A 90 8.52 2.78 -36.61
CA PHE A 90 9.61 2.95 -35.66
C PHE A 90 9.08 3.31 -34.27
N MET A 91 8.16 4.28 -34.19
CA MET A 91 7.51 4.64 -32.93
C MET A 91 6.70 3.48 -32.35
N LEU A 92 6.00 2.70 -33.17
CA LEU A 92 5.26 1.53 -32.73
C LEU A 92 6.21 0.49 -32.10
N VAL A 93 7.27 0.12 -32.80
CA VAL A 93 8.27 -0.85 -32.33
C VAL A 93 8.96 -0.35 -31.06
N GLY A 94 9.40 0.91 -31.03
CA GLY A 94 10.02 1.50 -29.85
C GLY A 94 9.10 1.49 -28.63
N ASN A 95 7.80 1.76 -28.82
CA ASN A 95 6.83 1.69 -27.72
C ASN A 95 6.56 0.27 -27.23
N LEU A 96 6.51 -0.72 -28.15
CA LEU A 96 6.37 -2.13 -27.79
C LEU A 96 7.57 -2.63 -26.98
N LEU A 97 8.76 -2.05 -27.20
CA LEU A 97 10.01 -2.43 -26.55
C LEU A 97 10.39 -1.56 -25.35
N ILE A 98 9.65 -0.49 -25.02
CA ILE A 98 10.03 0.41 -23.91
C ILE A 98 8.80 0.82 -23.10
N SER A 99 7.92 1.62 -23.70
CA SER A 99 6.78 2.23 -23.01
C SER A 99 5.79 1.19 -22.47
N LEU A 100 5.35 0.25 -23.30
CA LEU A 100 4.34 -0.74 -22.89
C LEU A 100 4.87 -1.75 -21.87
N PRO A 101 6.09 -2.31 -22.00
CA PRO A 101 6.66 -3.16 -20.97
C PRO A 101 6.84 -2.44 -19.63
N TRP A 102 7.18 -1.15 -19.64
CA TRP A 102 7.25 -0.36 -18.40
C TRP A 102 5.87 -0.14 -17.77
N GLY A 103 4.85 0.15 -18.59
CA GLY A 103 3.46 0.18 -18.14
C GLY A 103 3.02 -1.15 -17.51
N LEU A 104 3.37 -2.28 -18.13
CA LEU A 104 3.12 -3.62 -17.60
C LEU A 104 3.89 -3.89 -16.30
N TYR A 105 5.15 -3.49 -16.22
CA TYR A 105 5.96 -3.60 -15.01
C TYR A 105 5.27 -2.88 -13.83
N MET A 106 4.82 -1.65 -14.03
CA MET A 106 4.08 -0.89 -13.01
C MET A 106 2.72 -1.54 -12.68
N HIS A 107 2.05 -2.16 -13.66
CA HIS A 107 0.84 -2.94 -13.42
C HIS A 107 1.13 -4.12 -12.47
N PHE A 108 2.19 -4.89 -12.74
CA PHE A 108 2.57 -6.03 -11.92
C PHE A 108 3.09 -5.61 -10.55
N LEU A 109 3.79 -4.48 -10.45
CA LEU A 109 4.21 -3.90 -9.17
C LEU A 109 2.99 -3.55 -8.30
N GLY A 110 1.94 -2.97 -8.89
CA GLY A 110 0.67 -2.74 -8.19
C GLY A 110 0.00 -4.05 -7.73
N ASN A 111 0.03 -5.10 -8.55
CA ASN A 111 -0.50 -6.42 -8.15
C ASN A 111 0.35 -7.07 -7.03
N LYS A 112 1.67 -6.89 -7.07
CA LYS A 112 2.61 -7.34 -6.03
C LYS A 112 2.32 -6.62 -4.72
N ALA A 113 2.18 -5.29 -4.76
CA ALA A 113 1.86 -4.47 -3.59
C ALA A 113 0.58 -4.95 -2.88
N VAL A 114 -0.51 -5.22 -3.61
CA VAL A 114 -1.77 -5.75 -3.03
C VAL A 114 -1.56 -7.06 -2.27
N LYS A 115 -0.70 -7.95 -2.79
CA LYS A 115 -0.44 -9.26 -2.18
C LYS A 115 0.47 -9.18 -0.96
N GLU A 116 1.41 -8.23 -0.98
CA GLU A 116 2.43 -8.07 0.06
C GLU A 116 2.03 -7.13 1.20
N THR A 117 0.92 -6.41 1.05
CA THR A 117 0.30 -5.60 2.10
C THR A 117 -1.05 -6.20 2.51
N PRO A 118 -1.11 -7.45 3.02
CA PRO A 118 -2.35 -8.02 3.51
C PRO A 118 -2.95 -7.14 4.62
N PRO A 119 -4.29 -7.01 4.69
CA PRO A 119 -4.95 -6.18 5.68
C PRO A 119 -4.75 -6.75 7.09
N MET A 120 -4.57 -5.85 8.06
CA MET A 120 -4.74 -6.19 9.47
C MET A 120 -6.24 -6.10 9.80
N ARG A 121 -6.78 -7.15 10.41
CA ARG A 121 -8.21 -7.28 10.69
C ARG A 121 -8.48 -7.21 12.18
N LEU A 122 -9.39 -6.33 12.56
CA LEU A 122 -9.86 -6.15 13.92
C LEU A 122 -11.25 -6.77 14.03
N ASN A 123 -11.49 -7.61 15.03
CA ASN A 123 -12.80 -8.21 15.27
C ASN A 123 -13.34 -7.76 16.63
N ARG A 124 -14.41 -6.96 16.57
CA ARG A 124 -15.09 -6.43 17.76
C ARG A 124 -15.79 -7.51 18.56
N GLN A 125 -16.45 -8.44 17.87
CA GLN A 125 -17.29 -9.47 18.50
C GLN A 125 -16.43 -10.39 19.38
N ARG A 126 -15.21 -10.71 18.92
CA ARG A 126 -14.24 -11.52 19.66
C ARG A 126 -13.31 -10.68 20.55
N ARG A 127 -13.24 -9.36 20.34
CA ARG A 127 -12.22 -8.45 20.93
C ARG A 127 -10.80 -8.94 20.68
N GLU A 128 -10.52 -9.30 19.43
CA GLU A 128 -9.25 -9.87 18.98
C GLU A 128 -8.77 -9.16 17.70
N VAL A 129 -7.46 -9.19 17.48
CA VAL A 129 -6.79 -8.63 16.30
C VAL A 129 -6.07 -9.75 15.57
N ALA A 130 -6.28 -9.83 14.26
CA ALA A 130 -5.56 -10.73 13.37
C ALA A 130 -4.51 -9.93 12.61
N MET A 131 -3.23 -10.19 12.90
CA MET A 131 -2.10 -9.54 12.25
C MET A 131 -1.42 -10.47 11.23
N PRO A 132 -1.10 -9.97 10.02
CA PRO A 132 -0.37 -10.76 9.05
C PRO A 132 1.10 -10.94 9.45
N ARG A 133 1.60 -12.17 9.33
CA ARG A 133 3.00 -12.56 9.55
C ARG A 133 3.47 -13.45 8.40
N TRP A 134 4.70 -13.21 7.97
CA TRP A 134 5.38 -14.04 6.95
C TRP A 134 6.37 -14.98 7.62
N VAL A 135 6.28 -16.28 7.37
CA VAL A 135 7.07 -17.31 8.08
C VAL A 135 8.51 -17.44 7.55
N GLU A 136 8.72 -17.29 6.25
CA GLU A 136 10.02 -17.50 5.58
C GLU A 136 10.67 -16.17 5.12
N GLY A 137 10.23 -15.04 5.67
CA GLY A 137 10.58 -13.69 5.22
C GLY A 137 9.60 -13.15 4.17
N LYS A 138 9.64 -11.82 3.93
CA LYS A 138 8.68 -11.13 3.07
C LYS A 138 8.92 -11.38 1.58
N GLU A 139 10.17 -11.62 1.18
CA GLU A 139 10.55 -11.78 -0.23
C GLU A 139 11.54 -12.93 -0.43
N PHE A 140 11.19 -13.86 -1.31
CA PHE A 140 12.15 -14.82 -1.85
C PHE A 140 13.02 -14.14 -2.91
N LYS A 141 14.27 -13.84 -2.55
CA LYS A 141 15.24 -13.27 -3.50
C LYS A 141 15.77 -14.36 -4.41
N LEU A 142 15.57 -14.17 -5.71
CA LEU A 142 16.10 -15.09 -6.72
C LEU A 142 17.63 -15.02 -6.75
N PRO A 143 18.34 -16.17 -6.71
CA PRO A 143 19.79 -16.19 -6.83
C PRO A 143 20.24 -15.56 -8.15
N PHE A 144 21.14 -14.58 -8.10
CA PHE A 144 21.71 -13.88 -9.26
C PHE A 144 20.75 -12.97 -10.06
N TRP A 145 19.51 -12.76 -9.61
CA TRP A 145 18.55 -11.87 -10.28
C TRP A 145 18.07 -10.77 -9.35
N ASN A 146 18.87 -9.69 -9.29
CA ASN A 146 18.49 -8.44 -8.66
C ASN A 146 17.79 -7.52 -9.66
N GLU A 147 17.24 -6.40 -9.18
CA GLU A 147 16.54 -5.42 -10.02
C GLU A 147 17.42 -4.92 -11.17
N ASN A 148 18.71 -4.74 -10.93
CA ASN A 148 19.68 -4.30 -11.94
C ASN A 148 19.88 -5.36 -13.03
N ALA A 149 20.05 -6.63 -12.67
CA ALA A 149 20.24 -7.74 -13.61
C ALA A 149 19.03 -7.93 -14.52
N ALA A 150 17.81 -7.80 -13.97
CA ALA A 150 16.58 -7.83 -14.74
C ALA A 150 16.52 -6.69 -15.77
N GLY A 151 16.88 -5.48 -15.34
CA GLY A 151 16.97 -4.31 -16.21
C GLY A 151 17.99 -4.49 -17.33
N PHE A 152 19.19 -4.99 -17.02
CA PHE A 152 20.23 -5.24 -18.03
C PHE A 152 19.82 -6.31 -19.04
N ALA A 153 19.28 -7.44 -18.59
CA ALA A 153 18.81 -8.50 -19.49
C ALA A 153 17.70 -8.01 -20.43
N TYR A 154 16.78 -7.19 -19.91
CA TYR A 154 15.74 -6.56 -20.71
C TYR A 154 16.32 -5.60 -21.76
N MET A 155 17.21 -4.70 -21.34
CA MET A 155 17.83 -3.73 -22.25
C MET A 155 18.64 -4.41 -23.36
N LEU A 156 19.35 -5.50 -23.02
CA LEU A 156 20.09 -6.29 -24.00
C LEU A 156 19.15 -6.89 -25.05
N ILE A 157 18.10 -7.61 -24.63
CA ILE A 157 17.13 -8.23 -25.55
C ILE A 157 16.43 -7.16 -26.41
N ALA A 158 15.99 -6.06 -25.80
CA ALA A 158 15.32 -4.98 -26.52
C ALA A 158 16.25 -4.34 -27.56
N PHE A 159 17.53 -4.13 -27.22
CA PHE A 159 18.54 -3.62 -28.14
C PHE A 159 18.80 -4.60 -29.28
N THR A 160 18.98 -5.89 -28.99
CA THR A 160 19.22 -6.92 -30.01
C THR A 160 18.03 -7.04 -30.97
N ILE A 161 16.78 -6.96 -30.47
CA ILE A 161 15.58 -6.91 -31.32
C ILE A 161 15.60 -5.66 -32.20
N ALA A 162 15.82 -4.48 -31.61
CA ALA A 162 15.85 -3.23 -32.36
C ALA A 162 16.95 -3.21 -33.44
N ALA A 163 18.15 -3.68 -33.10
CA ALA A 163 19.26 -3.81 -34.03
C ALA A 163 18.94 -4.78 -35.17
N THR A 164 18.29 -5.91 -34.88
CA THR A 164 17.88 -6.89 -35.90
C THR A 164 16.86 -6.29 -36.87
N LEU A 165 15.89 -5.53 -36.35
CA LEU A 165 14.86 -4.88 -37.17
C LEU A 165 15.41 -3.71 -37.99
N TYR A 166 16.40 -2.97 -37.46
CA TYR A 166 16.97 -1.79 -38.10
C TYR A 166 18.15 -2.09 -39.03
N ALA A 167 18.80 -3.26 -38.91
CA ALA A 167 19.95 -3.63 -39.74
C ALA A 167 19.74 -3.44 -41.27
N PRO A 168 18.57 -3.75 -41.86
CA PRO A 168 18.33 -3.52 -43.29
C PRO A 168 18.40 -2.05 -43.72
N VAL A 169 17.99 -1.15 -42.84
CA VAL A 169 17.94 0.31 -43.10
C VAL A 169 19.27 0.95 -42.70
N GLY A 170 19.78 0.63 -41.50
CA GLY A 170 21.01 1.21 -40.98
C GLY A 170 22.28 0.82 -41.74
N LEU A 171 22.24 -0.28 -42.50
CA LEU A 171 23.37 -0.77 -43.31
C LEU A 171 23.08 -0.74 -44.82
N GLU A 172 22.10 0.04 -45.28
CA GLU A 172 21.65 0.11 -46.68
C GLU A 172 22.80 0.33 -47.69
N ASN A 173 23.85 1.05 -47.29
CA ASN A 173 25.02 1.32 -48.13
C ASN A 173 25.98 0.12 -48.31
N ASN A 174 25.70 -1.03 -47.67
CA ASN A 174 26.54 -2.22 -47.73
C ASN A 174 25.97 -3.29 -48.68
N PRO A 175 26.79 -4.26 -49.15
CA PRO A 175 26.30 -5.36 -49.96
C PRO A 175 25.17 -6.12 -49.26
N PRO A 176 24.10 -6.54 -49.97
CA PRO A 176 22.96 -7.21 -49.36
C PRO A 176 23.34 -8.51 -48.63
N GLU A 177 24.33 -9.24 -49.14
CA GLU A 177 24.89 -10.44 -48.48
C GLU A 177 25.48 -10.12 -47.10
N TYR A 178 26.15 -8.97 -46.96
CA TYR A 178 26.70 -8.52 -45.68
C TYR A 178 25.60 -8.13 -44.70
N VAL A 179 24.60 -7.37 -45.16
CA VAL A 179 23.44 -6.97 -44.35
C VAL A 179 22.68 -8.19 -43.84
N GLN A 180 22.46 -9.18 -44.70
CA GLN A 180 21.80 -10.43 -44.35
C GLN A 180 22.62 -11.25 -43.34
N SER A 181 23.94 -11.37 -43.55
CA SER A 181 24.85 -12.04 -42.61
C SER A 181 24.83 -11.39 -41.22
N VAL A 182 24.90 -10.06 -41.14
CA VAL A 182 24.79 -9.32 -39.87
C VAL A 182 23.46 -9.59 -39.18
N ARG A 183 22.35 -9.55 -39.94
CA ARG A 183 21.01 -9.86 -39.41
C ARG A 183 20.93 -11.29 -38.87
N ASP A 184 21.52 -12.26 -39.56
CA ASP A 184 21.53 -13.66 -39.14
C ASP A 184 22.33 -13.86 -37.84
N TYR A 185 23.48 -13.20 -37.69
CA TYR A 185 24.23 -13.20 -36.43
C TYR A 185 23.45 -12.57 -35.27
N LEU A 186 22.76 -11.45 -35.51
CA LEU A 186 21.91 -10.80 -34.51
C LEU A 186 20.73 -11.70 -34.10
N LEU A 187 20.11 -12.40 -35.06
CA LEU A 187 19.05 -13.37 -34.78
C LEU A 187 19.54 -14.55 -33.94
N ILE A 188 20.72 -15.10 -34.26
CA ILE A 188 21.34 -16.16 -33.46
C ILE A 188 21.62 -15.66 -32.04
N GLY A 189 22.17 -14.45 -31.90
CA GLY A 189 22.38 -13.80 -30.61
C GLY A 189 21.09 -13.66 -29.81
N LEU A 190 20.02 -13.17 -30.44
CA LEU A 190 18.70 -13.04 -29.82
C LEU A 190 18.13 -14.38 -29.35
N VAL A 191 18.28 -15.44 -30.15
CA VAL A 191 17.86 -16.79 -29.77
C VAL A 191 18.62 -17.26 -28.53
N ILE A 192 19.93 -17.04 -28.48
CA ILE A 192 20.76 -17.39 -27.31
C ILE A 192 20.31 -16.60 -26.07
N GLU A 193 20.13 -15.28 -26.19
CA GLU A 193 19.65 -14.41 -25.10
C GLU A 193 18.30 -14.88 -24.55
N VAL A 194 17.34 -15.16 -25.43
CA VAL A 194 16.00 -15.65 -25.06
C VAL A 194 16.07 -17.02 -24.41
N LEU A 195 16.93 -17.93 -24.88
CA LEU A 195 17.12 -19.25 -24.26
C LEU A 195 17.74 -19.13 -22.87
N VAL A 196 18.74 -18.27 -22.69
CA VAL A 196 19.39 -18.03 -21.39
C VAL A 196 18.40 -17.45 -20.39
N VAL A 197 17.72 -16.36 -20.75
CA VAL A 197 16.73 -15.70 -19.87
C VAL A 197 15.52 -16.60 -19.64
N GLY A 198 15.02 -17.29 -20.66
CA GLY A 198 13.90 -18.21 -20.56
C GLY A 198 14.19 -19.40 -19.64
N THR A 199 15.38 -20.00 -19.76
CA THR A 199 15.84 -21.09 -18.89
C THR A 199 15.95 -20.60 -17.44
N TYR A 200 16.53 -19.42 -17.23
CA TYR A 200 16.63 -18.81 -15.90
C TYR A 200 15.24 -18.58 -15.29
N LEU A 201 14.33 -17.93 -16.03
CA LEU A 201 12.97 -17.65 -15.56
C LEU A 201 12.20 -18.94 -15.26
N TYR A 202 12.40 -20.00 -16.03
CA TYR A 202 11.79 -21.29 -15.76
C TYR A 202 12.24 -21.88 -14.41
N PHE A 203 13.54 -21.89 -14.12
CA PHE A 203 14.05 -22.32 -12.81
C PHE A 203 13.60 -21.40 -11.68
N ALA A 204 13.61 -20.08 -11.92
CA ALA A 204 13.15 -19.07 -10.98
C ALA A 204 11.67 -19.28 -10.58
N LEU A 205 10.79 -19.52 -11.56
CA LEU A 205 9.37 -19.80 -11.30
C LEU A 205 9.16 -21.10 -10.52
N ARG A 206 9.97 -22.14 -10.80
CA ARG A 206 9.93 -23.39 -10.02
C ARG A 206 10.41 -23.19 -8.58
N LEU A 207 11.50 -22.45 -8.37
CA LEU A 207 12.03 -22.13 -7.05
C LEU A 207 11.04 -21.29 -6.25
N LYS A 208 10.43 -20.28 -6.88
CA LYS A 208 9.40 -19.44 -6.29
C LYS A 208 8.19 -20.27 -5.86
N LYS A 209 7.71 -21.19 -6.69
CA LYS A 209 6.59 -22.07 -6.32
C LYS A 209 6.90 -22.96 -5.10
N LYS A 210 8.16 -23.36 -4.94
CA LYS A 210 8.60 -24.24 -3.85
C LYS A 210 8.80 -23.49 -2.52
N HIS A 211 9.29 -22.24 -2.57
CA HIS A 211 9.62 -21.42 -1.40
C HIS A 211 8.77 -20.14 -1.36
N ASP A 212 7.51 -20.22 -1.81
CA ASP A 212 6.60 -19.07 -1.81
C ASP A 212 6.31 -18.72 -0.35
N PRO A 213 6.60 -17.48 0.10
CA PRO A 213 6.44 -17.12 1.49
C PRO A 213 4.96 -17.28 1.88
N LYS A 214 4.70 -18.04 2.94
CA LYS A 214 3.35 -18.28 3.43
C LYS A 214 2.90 -17.16 4.35
N LEU A 215 1.73 -16.61 4.04
CA LEU A 215 1.04 -15.63 4.88
C LEU A 215 0.25 -16.37 5.96
N VAL A 216 0.59 -16.12 7.22
CA VAL A 216 -0.12 -16.61 8.40
C VAL A 216 -0.70 -15.43 9.16
N TYR A 217 -1.89 -15.61 9.76
CA TYR A 217 -2.50 -14.59 10.62
C TYR A 217 -2.34 -14.98 12.08
N GLU A 218 -1.64 -14.14 12.84
CA GLU A 218 -1.52 -14.27 14.28
C GLU A 218 -2.70 -13.58 14.95
N ILE A 219 -3.53 -14.34 15.66
CA ILE A 219 -4.68 -13.82 16.40
C ILE A 219 -4.24 -13.48 17.81
N TYR A 220 -4.55 -12.27 18.26
CA TYR A 220 -4.12 -11.78 19.57
C TYR A 220 -5.21 -10.95 20.28
N PRO A 221 -5.33 -11.03 21.62
CA PRO A 221 -6.35 -10.27 22.34
C PRO A 221 -6.15 -8.75 22.22
N TRP A 222 -7.22 -8.02 21.92
CA TRP A 222 -7.21 -6.56 21.74
C TRP A 222 -6.66 -5.82 22.96
N GLU A 223 -7.02 -6.24 24.18
CA GLU A 223 -6.63 -5.55 25.41
C GLU A 223 -5.18 -5.78 25.84
N LYS A 224 -4.49 -6.74 25.19
CA LYS A 224 -3.07 -7.04 25.45
C LYS A 224 -2.16 -6.47 24.37
N LEU A 225 -2.72 -5.88 23.32
CA LEU A 225 -1.98 -5.43 22.14
C LEU A 225 -1.12 -4.21 22.48
N VAL A 226 0.17 -4.27 22.16
CA VAL A 226 1.07 -3.14 22.35
C VAL A 226 0.87 -2.16 21.20
N ALA A 227 0.47 -0.94 21.50
CA ALA A 227 0.31 0.13 20.52
C ALA A 227 1.12 1.35 20.95
N TYR A 228 1.79 1.99 19.99
CA TYR A 228 2.55 3.21 20.23
C TYR A 228 2.66 4.03 18.95
N ILE A 229 2.81 5.34 19.11
CA ILE A 229 3.14 6.27 18.02
C ILE A 229 4.63 6.57 18.12
N GLU A 230 5.34 6.44 17.02
CA GLU A 230 6.76 6.70 16.94
C GLU A 230 7.04 7.74 15.85
N THR A 231 7.82 8.77 16.20
CA THR A 231 8.34 9.75 15.23
C THR A 231 9.81 9.48 15.00
N ARG A 232 10.13 8.96 13.81
CA ARG A 232 11.50 8.69 13.34
C ARG A 232 11.99 9.83 12.46
N GLN A 233 13.28 10.13 12.56
CA GLN A 233 13.96 11.05 11.67
C GLN A 233 14.91 10.26 10.79
N ASP A 234 14.52 10.08 9.52
CA ASP A 234 15.39 9.44 8.55
C ASP A 234 16.34 10.50 7.97
N ILE A 235 17.63 10.35 8.25
CA ILE A 235 18.68 11.23 7.73
C ILE A 235 19.29 10.54 6.51
N GLY A 236 18.83 10.92 5.31
CA GLY A 236 19.43 10.50 4.04
C GLY A 236 20.42 11.53 3.49
N PRO A 237 21.21 11.20 2.46
CA PRO A 237 22.08 12.16 1.77
C PRO A 237 21.21 13.20 1.04
N GLY A 238 20.91 14.33 1.71
CA GLY A 238 20.21 15.49 1.13
C GLY A 238 18.72 15.64 1.47
N LEU A 239 18.13 14.73 2.25
CA LEU A 239 16.73 14.82 2.70
C LEU A 239 16.64 14.44 4.19
N MET A 240 16.21 15.39 5.02
CA MET A 240 15.71 15.10 6.36
C MET A 240 14.20 14.91 6.27
N ALA A 241 13.73 13.67 6.37
CA ALA A 241 12.32 13.35 6.39
C ALA A 241 11.92 12.88 7.79
N THR A 242 10.93 13.53 8.38
CA THR A 242 10.33 13.09 9.65
C THR A 242 9.12 12.23 9.34
N HIS A 243 9.16 10.96 9.73
CA HIS A 243 8.06 10.02 9.54
C HIS A 243 7.44 9.68 10.89
N THR A 244 6.15 9.98 11.05
CA THR A 244 5.38 9.53 12.23
C THR A 244 4.51 8.35 11.87
N VAL A 245 4.68 7.25 12.59
CA VAL A 245 3.97 5.99 12.38
C VAL A 245 3.26 5.53 13.66
N LEU A 246 2.00 5.12 13.53
CA LEU A 246 1.27 4.39 14.55
C LEU A 246 1.54 2.90 14.36
N THR A 247 2.25 2.29 15.30
CA THR A 247 2.60 0.86 15.25
C THR A 247 1.78 0.09 16.29
N MET A 248 1.15 -0.98 15.84
CA MET A 248 0.53 -1.99 16.68
C MET A 248 1.32 -3.29 16.54
N ALA A 249 1.73 -3.86 17.67
CA ALA A 249 2.62 -5.00 17.71
C ALA A 249 2.11 -6.07 18.68
N ILE A 250 2.24 -7.33 18.25
CA ILE A 250 2.11 -8.51 19.09
C ILE A 250 3.50 -8.78 19.68
N PRO A 251 3.71 -8.71 21.01
CA PRO A 251 5.00 -9.01 21.62
C PRO A 251 5.34 -10.50 21.48
N LYS A 252 6.63 -10.84 21.37
CA LYS A 252 7.05 -12.26 21.44
C LYS A 252 6.92 -12.77 22.88
N PRO A 253 6.55 -14.05 23.09
CA PRO A 253 6.50 -14.64 24.43
C PRO A 253 7.85 -14.60 25.16
N ASP A 254 8.95 -14.83 24.42
CA ASP A 254 10.30 -14.95 24.99
C ASP A 254 11.06 -13.61 25.09
N ASP A 255 10.65 -12.61 24.30
CA ASP A 255 11.26 -11.28 24.26
C ASP A 255 10.18 -10.20 24.09
N PRO A 256 9.72 -9.59 25.19
CA PRO A 256 8.67 -8.56 25.16
C PRO A 256 9.07 -7.26 24.44
N GLU A 257 10.37 -7.02 24.22
CA GLU A 257 10.84 -5.83 23.50
C GLU A 257 10.81 -6.04 21.98
N SER A 258 10.75 -7.29 21.52
CA SER A 258 10.63 -7.65 20.11
C SER A 258 9.19 -8.00 19.72
N ALA A 259 8.77 -7.55 18.53
CA ALA A 259 7.45 -7.87 17.98
C ALA A 259 7.48 -9.20 17.20
N LEU A 260 6.51 -10.08 17.47
CA LEU A 260 6.23 -11.28 16.69
C LEU A 260 5.60 -10.93 15.33
N ALA A 261 4.65 -10.01 15.36
CA ALA A 261 4.01 -9.41 14.19
C ALA A 261 3.70 -7.95 14.51
N ALA A 262 3.86 -7.07 13.52
CA ALA A 262 3.59 -5.65 13.69
C ALA A 262 2.93 -5.08 12.43
N ALA A 263 1.98 -4.18 12.63
CA ALA A 263 1.35 -3.38 11.60
C ALA A 263 1.61 -1.90 11.90
N SER A 264 2.20 -1.19 10.95
CA SER A 264 2.52 0.23 11.07
C SER A 264 1.70 1.05 10.08
N ILE A 265 1.04 2.09 10.60
CA ILE A 265 0.22 3.04 9.88
C ILE A 265 0.99 4.35 9.76
N ASN A 266 1.22 4.83 8.55
CA ASN A 266 1.82 6.15 8.35
C ASN A 266 0.74 7.23 8.57
N VAL A 267 0.93 8.03 9.62
CA VAL A 267 -0.03 9.04 10.10
C VAL A 267 0.47 10.47 9.91
N GLY A 268 1.73 10.65 9.49
CA GLY A 268 2.35 11.95 9.25
C GLY A 268 2.69 12.74 10.53
N HIS A 269 1.74 12.85 11.48
CA HIS A 269 1.90 13.61 12.72
C HIS A 269 1.32 12.87 13.95
N GLU A 270 1.82 13.18 15.16
CA GLU A 270 1.41 12.52 16.42
C GLU A 270 -0.10 12.66 16.68
N THR A 271 -0.66 13.86 16.48
CA THR A 271 -2.11 14.12 16.67
C THR A 271 -2.98 13.32 15.71
N ALA A 272 -2.52 13.15 14.46
CA ALA A 272 -3.18 12.31 13.48
C ALA A 272 -3.08 10.83 13.89
N GLY A 273 -1.95 10.40 14.45
CA GLY A 273 -1.80 9.08 15.06
C GLY A 273 -2.79 8.81 16.19
N LEU A 274 -3.01 9.79 17.06
CA LEU A 274 -4.02 9.71 18.12
C LEU A 274 -5.45 9.61 17.55
N ALA A 275 -5.76 10.41 16.53
CA ALA A 275 -7.06 10.37 15.86
C ALA A 275 -7.33 9.00 15.17
N GLN A 276 -6.31 8.43 14.53
CA GLN A 276 -6.39 7.09 13.93
C GLN A 276 -6.62 6.02 15.00
N TRP A 277 -5.87 6.10 16.10
CA TRP A 277 -6.02 5.20 17.23
C TRP A 277 -7.44 5.26 17.82
N GLU A 278 -7.98 6.48 17.98
CA GLU A 278 -9.37 6.64 18.42
C GLU A 278 -10.37 6.07 17.42
N CYS A 279 -10.16 6.16 16.10
CA CYS A 279 -11.05 5.51 15.13
C CYS A 279 -11.10 3.99 15.35
N ILE A 280 -9.92 3.38 15.50
CA ILE A 280 -9.79 1.94 15.75
C ILE A 280 -10.49 1.55 17.05
N ARG A 281 -10.23 2.29 18.13
CA ARG A 281 -10.82 2.03 19.45
C ARG A 281 -12.34 2.25 19.44
N GLN A 282 -12.82 3.34 18.85
CA GLN A 282 -14.26 3.64 18.73
C GLN A 282 -14.98 2.54 17.94
N PHE A 283 -14.37 2.03 16.87
CA PHE A 283 -14.88 0.86 16.17
C PHE A 283 -15.00 -0.35 17.10
N MET A 284 -13.95 -0.69 17.85
CA MET A 284 -13.93 -1.85 18.75
C MET A 284 -14.90 -1.73 19.92
N GLU A 285 -15.10 -0.55 20.49
CA GLU A 285 -15.96 -0.35 21.65
C GLU A 285 -17.43 -0.07 21.25
N ASN A 286 -17.63 0.94 20.40
CA ASN A 286 -18.95 1.49 20.09
C ASN A 286 -19.53 1.00 18.76
N GLY A 287 -18.73 0.34 17.92
CA GLY A 287 -19.18 -0.28 16.67
C GLY A 287 -18.92 0.58 15.42
N PRO A 288 -19.45 0.16 14.25
CA PRO A 288 -19.10 0.73 12.95
C PRO A 288 -19.56 2.18 12.75
N GLU A 289 -20.60 2.63 13.45
CA GLU A 289 -21.13 4.00 13.35
C GLU A 289 -20.21 5.03 14.04
N ALA A 290 -19.37 4.57 14.98
CA ALA A 290 -18.50 5.44 15.78
C ALA A 290 -17.16 5.79 15.09
N CYS A 291 -16.88 5.21 13.92
CA CYS A 291 -15.69 5.50 13.11
C CYS A 291 -16.15 5.79 11.66
N PRO A 292 -15.54 6.76 10.96
CA PRO A 292 -15.85 7.11 9.58
C PRO A 292 -16.00 5.89 8.65
N ASP A 293 -16.80 6.08 7.61
CA ASP A 293 -16.92 5.10 6.52
C ASP A 293 -15.65 5.03 5.68
N PRO A 294 -15.34 3.84 5.11
CA PRO A 294 -14.23 3.69 4.16
C PRO A 294 -14.37 4.72 3.04
N LYS A 295 -13.24 5.29 2.63
CA LYS A 295 -13.22 6.23 1.51
C LYS A 295 -13.55 5.49 0.20
N GLU A 296 -14.62 5.89 -0.47
CA GLU A 296 -15.05 5.25 -1.73
C GLU A 296 -14.31 5.73 -2.98
N ASP A 297 -13.28 6.58 -2.83
CA ASP A 297 -12.55 7.23 -3.93
C ASP A 297 -12.03 6.26 -4.99
N GLU A 298 -11.70 5.02 -4.62
CA GLU A 298 -11.17 4.02 -5.55
C GLU A 298 -12.27 3.28 -6.33
N THR A 299 -13.54 3.45 -5.97
CA THR A 299 -14.67 2.76 -6.61
C THR A 299 -15.07 3.42 -7.93
N LEU A 300 -15.49 2.59 -8.89
CA LEU A 300 -15.96 3.10 -10.18
C LEU A 300 -17.25 3.94 -10.04
N ALA A 301 -18.12 3.59 -9.10
CA ALA A 301 -19.38 4.30 -8.84
C ALA A 301 -19.13 5.73 -8.37
N HIS A 302 -18.23 5.90 -7.38
CA HIS A 302 -17.86 7.21 -6.88
C HIS A 302 -17.17 8.06 -7.96
N TYR A 303 -16.27 7.46 -8.77
CA TYR A 303 -15.67 8.15 -9.90
C TYR A 303 -16.70 8.66 -10.92
N LYS A 304 -17.70 7.83 -11.27
CA LYS A 304 -18.79 8.23 -12.16
C LYS A 304 -19.59 9.39 -11.55
N ALA A 305 -19.96 9.30 -10.28
CA ALA A 305 -20.68 10.37 -9.58
C ALA A 305 -19.89 11.69 -9.59
N LYS A 306 -18.59 11.64 -9.28
CA LYS A 306 -17.70 12.82 -9.33
C LYS A 306 -17.59 13.41 -10.73
N CYS A 307 -17.59 12.58 -11.78
CA CYS A 307 -17.62 13.04 -13.16
C CYS A 307 -18.95 13.71 -13.54
N HIS A 308 -20.08 13.20 -13.04
CA HIS A 308 -21.39 13.83 -13.22
C HIS A 308 -21.47 15.18 -12.51
N GLN A 309 -20.98 15.25 -11.26
CA GLN A 309 -20.92 16.48 -10.50
C GLN A 309 -20.02 17.52 -11.17
N ALA A 310 -18.81 17.13 -11.57
CA ALA A 310 -17.88 18.01 -12.28
C ALA A 310 -18.46 18.58 -13.59
N ARG A 311 -19.32 17.82 -14.29
CA ARG A 311 -20.00 18.31 -15.49
C ARG A 311 -21.06 19.38 -15.19
N LYS A 312 -21.65 19.37 -13.99
CA LYS A 312 -22.65 20.36 -13.56
C LYS A 312 -22.00 21.64 -13.02
N GLU A 313 -20.87 21.51 -12.34
CA GLU A 313 -20.27 22.59 -11.57
C GLU A 313 -19.15 23.33 -12.31
N MET A 314 -18.45 22.68 -13.25
CA MET A 314 -17.32 23.30 -13.94
C MET A 314 -17.75 24.06 -15.19
N SER A 315 -17.09 25.19 -15.44
CA SER A 315 -17.12 25.83 -16.75
C SER A 315 -16.40 24.97 -17.81
N LEU A 316 -16.65 25.27 -19.09
CA LEU A 316 -16.23 24.41 -20.21
C LEU A 316 -14.71 24.17 -20.27
N LEU A 317 -13.89 25.20 -20.06
CA LEU A 317 -12.43 25.10 -20.20
C LEU A 317 -11.79 24.21 -19.10
N PRO A 318 -12.05 24.42 -17.80
CA PRO A 318 -11.62 23.48 -16.75
C PRO A 318 -12.14 22.06 -16.96
N TRP A 319 -13.37 21.90 -17.45
CA TRP A 319 -13.93 20.57 -17.74
C TRP A 319 -13.18 19.86 -18.87
N LEU A 320 -12.82 20.58 -19.93
CA LEU A 320 -12.00 20.03 -21.03
C LEU A 320 -10.61 19.62 -20.54
N VAL A 321 -9.94 20.46 -19.75
CA VAL A 321 -8.63 20.14 -19.14
C VAL A 321 -8.74 18.89 -18.26
N LYS A 322 -9.80 18.79 -17.44
CA LYS A 322 -10.08 17.58 -16.65
C LYS A 322 -10.26 16.36 -17.55
N LYS A 323 -11.02 16.48 -18.65
CA LYS A 323 -11.26 15.37 -19.57
C LYS A 323 -9.99 14.90 -20.28
N LEU A 324 -9.12 15.82 -20.67
CA LEU A 324 -7.80 15.49 -21.22
C LEU A 324 -6.95 14.74 -20.18
N GLY A 325 -6.94 15.20 -18.92
CA GLY A 325 -6.25 14.49 -17.84
C GLY A 325 -6.83 13.10 -17.56
N ASP A 326 -8.16 12.98 -17.50
CA ASP A 326 -8.84 11.69 -17.29
C ASP A 326 -8.54 10.70 -18.43
N TRP A 327 -8.46 11.19 -19.67
CA TRP A 327 -8.06 10.38 -20.82
C TRP A 327 -6.58 10.00 -20.74
N PHE A 328 -5.69 10.95 -20.45
CA PHE A 328 -4.25 10.70 -20.35
C PHE A 328 -3.90 9.64 -19.29
N PHE A 329 -4.53 9.70 -18.12
CA PHE A 329 -4.36 8.68 -17.07
C PHE A 329 -5.29 7.47 -17.23
N GLN A 330 -6.13 7.44 -18.27
CA GLN A 330 -7.14 6.41 -18.50
C GLN A 330 -7.94 6.08 -17.23
N ARG A 331 -8.36 7.13 -16.49
CA ARG A 331 -8.88 6.98 -15.12
C ARG A 331 -10.03 5.99 -15.00
N TYR A 332 -10.90 5.96 -15.99
CA TYR A 332 -12.00 4.99 -16.04
C TYR A 332 -11.50 3.53 -15.98
N LEU A 333 -10.49 3.19 -16.79
CA LEU A 333 -9.85 1.87 -16.78
C LEU A 333 -9.06 1.65 -15.48
N ALA A 334 -8.41 2.69 -14.94
CA ALA A 334 -7.69 2.61 -13.67
C ALA A 334 -8.62 2.19 -12.52
N HIS A 335 -9.82 2.75 -12.44
CA HIS A 335 -10.83 2.36 -11.46
C HIS A 335 -11.32 0.91 -11.67
N ILE A 336 -11.56 0.48 -12.91
CA ILE A 336 -11.93 -0.92 -13.20
C ILE A 336 -10.85 -1.90 -12.74
N ILE A 337 -9.59 -1.62 -13.07
CA ILE A 337 -8.44 -2.45 -12.67
C ILE A 337 -8.33 -2.48 -11.14
N THR A 338 -8.44 -1.34 -10.49
CA THR A 338 -8.33 -1.22 -9.03
C THR A 338 -9.44 -1.98 -8.31
N GLU A 339 -10.69 -1.80 -8.73
CA GLU A 339 -11.83 -2.51 -8.16
C GLU A 339 -11.70 -4.03 -8.36
N ARG A 340 -11.23 -4.48 -9.54
CA ARG A 340 -10.93 -5.88 -9.79
C ARG A 340 -9.82 -6.39 -8.87
N ARG A 341 -8.73 -5.65 -8.67
CA ARG A 341 -7.63 -6.04 -7.75
C ARG A 341 -8.15 -6.25 -6.33
N ILE A 342 -8.97 -5.33 -5.83
CA ILE A 342 -9.54 -5.41 -4.48
C ILE A 342 -10.51 -6.60 -4.35
N LYS A 343 -11.42 -6.77 -5.32
CA LYS A 343 -12.44 -7.83 -5.27
C LYS A 343 -11.90 -9.23 -5.55
N THR A 344 -10.82 -9.36 -6.31
CA THR A 344 -10.32 -10.68 -6.72
C THR A 344 -8.99 -11.03 -6.06
N LEU A 345 -7.97 -10.19 -6.24
CA LEU A 345 -6.61 -10.51 -5.79
C LEU A 345 -6.51 -10.42 -4.27
N ALA A 346 -6.99 -9.33 -3.66
CA ALA A 346 -6.90 -9.13 -2.22
C ALA A 346 -7.76 -10.14 -1.44
N LEU A 347 -8.88 -10.60 -2.00
CA LEU A 347 -9.72 -11.61 -1.35
C LEU A 347 -9.20 -13.05 -1.53
N LYS A 348 -8.53 -13.33 -2.65
CA LYS A 348 -7.93 -14.64 -2.92
C LYS A 348 -6.63 -14.86 -2.14
N SER A 349 -5.91 -13.80 -1.80
CA SER A 349 -4.68 -13.90 -1.00
C SER A 349 -4.92 -14.15 0.49
N LEU A 350 -6.16 -13.98 0.99
CA LEU A 350 -6.47 -14.21 2.40
C LEU A 350 -6.65 -15.70 2.70
N PRO A 351 -5.97 -16.24 3.74
CA PRO A 351 -6.16 -17.61 4.20
C PRO A 351 -7.61 -17.91 4.57
N GLU A 352 -8.04 -19.16 4.37
CA GLU A 352 -9.41 -19.60 4.72
C GLU A 352 -9.66 -19.53 6.23
N GLU A 353 -8.61 -19.74 7.05
CA GLU A 353 -8.65 -19.60 8.51
C GLU A 353 -9.13 -18.21 8.95
N LEU A 354 -8.64 -17.14 8.30
CA LEU A 354 -9.07 -15.77 8.60
C LEU A 354 -10.55 -15.57 8.24
N LYS A 355 -11.01 -16.17 7.13
CA LYS A 355 -12.42 -16.10 6.71
C LYS A 355 -13.31 -16.77 7.74
N ALA A 356 -12.96 -17.97 8.19
CA ALA A 356 -13.69 -18.70 9.23
C ALA A 356 -13.71 -17.94 10.56
N TRP A 357 -12.57 -17.38 10.99
CA TRP A 357 -12.49 -16.57 12.21
C TRP A 357 -13.34 -15.28 12.14
N SER A 358 -13.48 -14.69 10.94
CA SER A 358 -14.29 -13.49 10.70
C SER A 358 -15.80 -13.71 10.55
N ALA A 359 -16.28 -14.94 10.68
CA ALA A 359 -17.71 -15.23 10.65
C ALA A 359 -18.45 -14.55 11.82
N PRO A 360 -19.66 -14.00 11.59
CA PRO A 360 -20.40 -13.26 12.60
C PRO A 360 -20.83 -14.17 13.76
N LEU A 361 -20.65 -13.69 14.98
CA LEU A 361 -21.11 -14.33 16.20
C LEU A 361 -22.47 -13.75 16.64
N PRO A 362 -23.35 -14.55 17.27
CA PRO A 362 -24.54 -14.06 17.94
C PRO A 362 -24.20 -13.00 19.00
N LYS A 363 -25.04 -11.97 19.16
CA LYS A 363 -24.80 -10.83 20.07
C LYS A 363 -24.54 -11.26 21.52
N ASP A 364 -25.13 -12.35 21.96
CA ASP A 364 -24.96 -12.89 23.32
C ASP A 364 -23.55 -13.44 23.57
N GLN A 365 -22.84 -13.83 22.51
CA GLN A 365 -21.48 -14.37 22.57
C GLN A 365 -20.40 -13.29 22.37
N TRP A 366 -20.78 -12.02 22.28
CA TRP A 366 -19.82 -10.94 22.09
C TRP A 366 -19.01 -10.72 23.36
N ALA A 367 -17.69 -10.72 23.21
CA ALA A 367 -16.77 -10.41 24.28
C ALA A 367 -16.97 -8.96 24.75
N LYS A 368 -17.01 -8.78 26.07
CA LYS A 368 -17.19 -7.46 26.72
C LYS A 368 -15.84 -6.90 27.18
N PRO A 369 -15.71 -5.57 27.30
CA PRO A 369 -14.49 -4.95 27.82
C PRO A 369 -14.24 -5.37 29.26
N SER A 370 -12.99 -5.60 29.64
CA SER A 370 -12.65 -5.95 31.03
C SER A 370 -13.00 -4.84 32.02
N GLU A 371 -13.31 -5.21 33.27
CA GLU A 371 -13.63 -4.23 34.33
C GLU A 371 -12.47 -3.25 34.58
N ALA A 372 -11.22 -3.74 34.47
CA ALA A 372 -10.03 -2.91 34.59
C ALA A 372 -9.98 -1.83 33.49
N LEU A 373 -10.26 -2.20 32.23
CA LEU A 373 -10.31 -1.26 31.11
C LEU A 373 -11.44 -0.25 31.27
N GLN A 374 -12.63 -0.68 31.70
CA GLN A 374 -13.76 0.21 31.97
C GLN A 374 -13.43 1.22 33.08
N GLY A 375 -12.85 0.75 34.19
CA GLY A 375 -12.43 1.59 35.30
C GLY A 375 -11.37 2.61 34.91
N LEU A 376 -10.41 2.23 34.07
CA LEU A 376 -9.40 3.14 33.51
C LEU A 376 -10.01 4.20 32.60
N ASN A 377 -10.89 3.80 31.68
CA ASN A 377 -11.56 4.73 30.78
C ASN A 377 -12.40 5.77 31.54
N GLN A 378 -13.15 5.36 32.57
CA GLN A 378 -13.91 6.30 33.41
C GLN A 378 -13.02 7.33 34.13
N GLN A 379 -11.83 6.90 34.58
CA GLN A 379 -10.87 7.82 35.22
C GLN A 379 -10.32 8.84 34.24
N LEU A 380 -9.98 8.40 33.03
CA LEU A 380 -9.48 9.28 31.97
C LEU A 380 -10.55 10.26 31.49
N THR A 381 -11.80 9.82 31.31
CA THR A 381 -12.92 10.72 30.97
C THR A 381 -13.04 11.86 31.98
N ARG A 382 -12.99 11.57 33.29
CA ARG A 382 -13.01 12.61 34.34
C ARG A 382 -11.79 13.52 34.31
N ALA A 383 -10.64 13.05 33.82
CA ALA A 383 -9.45 13.88 33.65
C ALA A 383 -9.61 14.81 32.44
N TYR A 384 -10.16 14.32 31.33
CA TYR A 384 -10.46 15.10 30.12
C TYR A 384 -11.47 16.21 30.40
N GLU A 385 -12.52 15.93 31.18
CA GLU A 385 -13.50 16.93 31.62
C GLU A 385 -12.86 18.07 32.44
N ARG A 386 -11.74 17.82 33.11
CA ARG A 386 -10.96 18.83 33.84
C ARG A 386 -9.97 19.60 32.96
N GLY A 387 -9.98 19.36 31.65
CA GLY A 387 -9.11 20.03 30.67
C GLY A 387 -7.71 19.41 30.51
N LEU A 388 -7.42 18.27 31.16
CA LEU A 388 -6.14 17.57 30.96
C LEU A 388 -6.12 16.87 29.60
N LYS A 389 -4.98 16.87 28.90
CA LYS A 389 -4.82 16.16 27.62
C LYS A 389 -4.01 14.88 27.78
N PHE A 390 -4.30 13.86 26.96
CA PHE A 390 -3.61 12.57 27.01
C PHE A 390 -2.08 12.69 26.87
N THR A 391 -1.62 13.59 26.00
CA THR A 391 -0.19 13.86 25.77
C THR A 391 0.54 14.50 26.96
N GLN A 392 -0.20 15.12 27.87
CA GLN A 392 0.33 15.79 29.07
C GLN A 392 0.28 14.88 30.31
N MET A 393 -0.40 13.74 30.23
CA MET A 393 -0.56 12.81 31.34
C MET A 393 0.62 11.82 31.41
N GLY A 394 1.14 11.60 32.62
CA GLY A 394 2.17 10.59 32.93
C GLY A 394 1.68 9.13 32.82
N SER A 395 2.45 8.15 33.29
CA SER A 395 2.00 6.75 33.24
C SER A 395 0.71 6.54 34.03
N VAL A 396 -0.27 5.86 33.43
CA VAL A 396 -1.55 5.54 34.08
C VAL A 396 -1.33 4.73 35.37
N SER A 397 -0.27 3.91 35.44
CA SER A 397 0.15 3.18 36.63
C SER A 397 0.58 4.08 37.80
N GLY A 398 1.20 5.24 37.53
CA GLY A 398 1.56 6.22 38.57
C GLY A 398 0.35 6.87 39.24
N TRP A 399 -0.78 6.95 38.54
CA TRP A 399 -2.05 7.46 39.08
C TRP A 399 -2.76 6.44 39.97
N GLN A 400 -2.66 5.15 39.66
CA GLN A 400 -3.21 4.07 40.48
C GLN A 400 -2.44 3.96 41.81
N ALA A 401 -1.10 3.92 41.76
CA ALA A 401 -0.24 3.87 42.94
C ALA A 401 -0.45 5.09 43.87
N GLY A 402 -0.46 6.31 43.32
CA GLY A 402 -0.69 7.52 44.12
C GLY A 402 -2.10 7.63 44.70
N ARG A 403 -3.09 6.91 44.16
CA ARG A 403 -4.43 6.83 44.72
C ARG A 403 -4.54 5.74 45.78
N GLU A 404 -3.91 4.59 45.59
CA GLU A 404 -3.80 3.54 46.63
C GLU A 404 -3.08 4.09 47.86
N GLU A 405 -2.00 4.85 47.69
CA GLU A 405 -1.32 5.57 48.77
C GLU A 405 -2.26 6.59 49.44
N LYS A 406 -3.02 7.38 48.67
CA LYS A 406 -3.99 8.34 49.24
C LYS A 406 -5.18 7.67 49.93
N GLN A 407 -5.62 6.50 49.44
CA GLN A 407 -6.68 5.70 50.08
C GLN A 407 -6.16 5.01 51.34
N GLN A 408 -4.92 4.49 51.34
CA GLN A 408 -4.25 3.96 52.52
C GLN A 408 -3.99 5.06 53.55
N GLN A 409 -3.54 6.25 53.15
CA GLN A 409 -3.40 7.41 54.05
C GLN A 409 -4.75 7.87 54.62
N LYS A 410 -5.84 7.87 53.84
CA LYS A 410 -7.19 8.15 54.36
C LYS A 410 -7.69 7.07 55.31
N ARG A 411 -7.45 5.79 55.02
CA ARG A 411 -7.79 4.66 55.90
C ARG A 411 -6.94 4.64 57.18
N GLY A 412 -5.67 5.04 57.10
CA GLY A 412 -4.77 5.22 58.24
C GLY A 412 -5.16 6.40 59.13
N ARG A 413 -5.49 7.56 58.54
CA ARG A 413 -5.98 8.73 59.30
C ARG A 413 -7.35 8.52 59.95
N GLY A 414 -8.18 7.62 59.41
CA GLY A 414 -9.45 7.22 60.02
C GLY A 414 -9.33 6.28 61.22
N ARG A 415 -8.17 5.62 61.41
CA ARG A 415 -7.91 4.72 62.55
C ARG A 415 -7.26 5.39 63.76
N PHE A 416 -6.72 6.61 63.60
CA PHE A 416 -6.14 7.42 64.69
C PHE A 416 -7.11 8.48 65.27
N ARG A 417 -8.40 8.39 64.90
CA ARG A 417 -9.50 9.14 65.52
C ARG A 417 -10.59 8.15 65.92
N ALA A 418 -10.32 7.38 66.96
CA ALA A 418 -11.31 6.67 67.76
C ALA A 418 -10.81 6.68 69.21
#